data_AF-A0A3D1M9A0-F1
#
_entry.id   AF-A0A3D1M9A0-F1
#
_cell.length_a   1.000
_cell.length_b   1.000
_cell.length_c   1.000
_cell.angle_alpha   90.00
_cell.angle_beta   90.00
_cell.angle_gamma   90.00
#
_symmetry.space_group_name_H-M   'P 1'
#
loop_
_entity.id
_entity.type
_entity.pdbx_description
1 polymer ?
#
loop_
_entity_poly.entity_id
_entity_poly.type
_entity_poly.pdbx_seq_one_letter_code
_entity_poly.pdbx_strand_id
1 'polypeptide(L)'
;MADFHMETKCVQSGYRPKNGEPREVPIIQSTTFKYDTSADMGKLFDLEASGYFYSRLQNPTNDYVAAKIADMEGGTAAMLTSSGQAANFFAVFNIATAGDHVVASSSIYGGTYNLFHV
;
A
#
# COMPACT_ATOMS: atom_id res chain seq x y z
N MET A 1 17.04 2.45 10.61
CA MET A 1 16.09 2.92 11.66
C MET A 1 16.48 2.24 12.95
N ALA A 2 16.30 2.87 14.11
CA ALA A 2 16.50 2.16 15.38
C ALA A 2 15.51 0.98 15.44
N ASP A 3 15.98 -0.18 15.89
CA ASP A 3 15.20 -1.41 15.91
C ASP A 3 14.27 -1.38 17.13
N PHE A 4 13.13 -0.71 16.96
CA PHE A 4 12.13 -0.55 18.01
C PHE A 4 11.29 -1.83 18.16
N HIS A 5 10.80 -2.08 19.37
CA HIS A 5 9.83 -3.16 19.63
C HIS A 5 8.51 -2.95 18.86
N MET A 6 7.78 -4.04 18.61
CA MET A 6 6.54 -4.08 17.82
C MET A 6 5.50 -3.07 18.33
N GLU A 7 5.35 -2.95 19.64
CA GLU A 7 4.39 -2.06 20.29
C GLU A 7 4.70 -0.59 19.98
N THR A 8 5.99 -0.25 19.91
CA THR A 8 6.43 1.10 19.52
C THR A 8 6.16 1.35 18.05
N LYS A 9 6.45 0.37 17.17
CA LYS A 9 6.19 0.48 15.72
C LYS A 9 4.70 0.65 15.42
N CYS A 10 3.84 -0.09 16.12
CA CYS A 10 2.39 -0.01 15.99
C CYS A 10 1.85 1.41 16.23
N VAL A 11 2.43 2.14 17.18
CA VAL A 11 2.05 3.53 17.45
C VAL A 11 2.76 4.50 16.50
N GLN A 12 4.09 4.39 16.35
CA GLN A 12 4.94 5.47 15.83
C GLN A 12 5.40 5.32 14.36
N SER A 13 5.28 4.14 13.75
CA SER A 13 5.82 3.92 12.40
C SER A 13 4.92 4.48 11.29
N GLY A 14 5.46 4.59 10.08
CA GLY A 14 4.74 5.07 8.89
C GLY A 14 4.73 6.59 8.70
N TYR A 15 4.36 7.36 9.72
CA TYR A 15 4.27 8.82 9.65
C TYR A 15 5.28 9.51 10.58
N ARG A 16 6.03 10.48 10.06
CA ARG A 16 7.04 11.24 10.81
C ARG A 16 6.83 12.74 10.57
N PRO A 17 6.03 13.42 11.42
CA PRO A 17 5.69 14.82 11.20
C PRO A 17 6.91 15.74 11.34
N LYS A 18 6.98 16.75 10.47
CA LYS A 18 7.95 17.85 10.54
C LYS A 18 7.43 19.02 11.39
N ASN A 19 8.24 20.06 11.56
CA ASN A 19 7.84 21.25 12.32
C ASN A 19 6.61 21.91 11.67
N GLY A 20 5.53 22.07 12.45
CA GLY A 20 4.26 22.63 12.01
C GLY A 20 3.28 21.63 11.40
N GLU A 21 3.67 20.36 11.23
CA GLU A 21 2.77 19.31 10.74
C GLU A 21 1.97 18.67 11.90
N PRO A 22 0.77 18.13 11.62
CA PRO A 22 -0.04 17.44 12.63
C PRO A 22 0.72 16.27 13.29
N ARG A 23 0.44 15.99 14.57
CA ARG A 23 1.04 14.83 15.25
C ARG A 23 0.44 13.51 14.78
N GLU A 24 -0.86 13.51 14.52
CA GLU A 24 -1.60 12.37 14.00
C GLU A 24 -1.60 12.37 12.47
N VAL A 25 -1.74 11.19 11.88
CA VAL A 25 -1.85 11.05 10.43
C VAL A 25 -3.08 11.82 9.94
N PRO A 26 -2.92 12.82 9.05
CA PRO A 26 -4.05 13.53 8.49
C PRO A 26 -4.87 12.63 7.56
N ILE A 27 -6.17 12.90 7.47
CA ILE A 27 -7.06 12.23 6.51
C ILE A 27 -7.07 13.03 5.21
N ILE A 28 -6.39 12.51 4.18
CA ILE A 28 -6.39 13.09 2.84
C ILE A 28 -7.62 12.56 2.08
N GLN A 29 -8.78 13.16 2.37
CA GLN A 29 -10.05 12.87 1.71
C GLN A 29 -10.15 13.56 0.34
N SER A 30 -9.18 13.30 -0.54
CA SER A 30 -9.16 13.82 -1.91
C SER A 30 -8.96 12.68 -2.91
N THR A 31 -9.49 12.83 -4.11
CA THR A 31 -9.22 11.92 -5.24
C THR A 31 -8.06 12.41 -6.10
N THR A 32 -7.83 13.72 -6.17
CA THR A 32 -6.84 14.37 -7.04
C THR A 32 -5.88 15.26 -6.25
N PHE A 33 -4.76 15.60 -6.87
CA PHE A 33 -3.69 16.43 -6.30
C PHE A 33 -3.28 17.53 -7.28
N LYS A 34 -2.84 18.68 -6.76
CA LYS A 34 -2.39 19.84 -7.56
C LYS A 34 -0.91 19.66 -7.93
N TYR A 35 -0.56 20.01 -9.17
CA TYR A 35 0.82 20.22 -9.62
C TYR A 35 1.00 21.66 -10.09
N ASP A 36 2.25 22.11 -10.12
CA ASP A 36 2.57 23.46 -10.56
C ASP A 36 2.61 23.57 -12.08
N THR A 37 3.03 22.51 -12.80
CA THR A 37 3.05 22.47 -14.26
C THR A 37 2.55 21.14 -14.83
N SER A 38 2.13 21.14 -16.10
CA SER A 38 1.80 19.91 -16.83
C SER A 38 3.01 19.00 -17.06
N ALA A 39 4.21 19.56 -17.16
CA ALA A 39 5.44 18.79 -17.28
C ALA A 39 5.74 17.98 -16.01
N ASP A 40 5.46 18.54 -14.82
CA ASP A 40 5.64 17.81 -13.56
C ASP A 40 4.66 16.62 -13.44
N MET A 41 3.43 16.81 -13.91
CA MET A 41 2.46 15.72 -14.02
C MET A 41 2.96 14.64 -14.99
N GLY A 42 3.50 15.02 -16.16
CA GLY A 42 4.05 14.07 -17.14
C GLY A 42 5.11 13.14 -16.54
N LYS A 43 6.06 13.69 -15.78
CA LYS A 43 7.11 12.90 -15.09
C LYS A 43 6.56 11.85 -14.12
N LEU A 44 5.40 12.09 -13.49
CA LEU A 44 4.76 11.10 -12.61
C LEU A 44 4.16 9.94 -13.41
N PHE A 45 3.58 10.21 -14.58
CA PHE A 45 3.05 9.16 -15.47
C PHE A 45 4.16 8.34 -16.12
N ASP A 46 5.29 8.96 -16.43
CA ASP A 46 6.47 8.32 -17.00
C ASP A 46 7.37 7.64 -15.94
N LEU A 47 6.96 7.67 -14.66
CA LEU A 47 7.68 7.09 -13.51
C LEU A 47 9.09 7.68 -13.28
N GLU A 48 9.35 8.89 -13.79
CA GLU A 48 10.60 9.63 -13.59
C GLU A 48 10.63 10.38 -12.25
N ALA A 49 9.46 10.62 -11.67
CA ALA A 49 9.30 11.29 -10.38
C ALA A 49 8.35 10.49 -9.47
N SER A 50 8.49 10.69 -8.16
CA SER A 50 7.59 10.12 -7.16
C SER A 50 6.63 11.19 -6.66
N GLY A 51 5.36 10.82 -6.50
CA GLY A 51 4.34 11.74 -6.00
C GLY A 51 2.95 11.15 -6.15
N TYR A 52 1.98 11.85 -5.57
CA TYR A 52 0.58 11.45 -5.62
C TYR A 52 -0.10 12.16 -6.77
N PHE A 53 -0.89 11.41 -7.55
CA PHE A 53 -1.70 12.06 -8.58
C PHE A 53 -3.15 11.64 -8.70
N TYR A 54 -3.47 10.43 -8.26
CA TYR A 54 -4.83 9.97 -8.20
C TYR A 54 -4.99 8.90 -7.11
N SER A 55 -5.94 9.09 -6.19
CA SER A 55 -6.07 8.24 -4.99
C SER A 55 -6.45 6.79 -5.27
N ARG A 56 -6.89 6.45 -6.48
CA ARG A 56 -7.05 5.04 -6.90
C ARG A 56 -5.70 4.31 -6.95
N LEU A 57 -4.61 5.02 -7.20
CA LEU A 57 -3.27 4.46 -7.28
C LEU A 57 -2.54 4.57 -5.94
N GLN A 58 -2.47 5.77 -5.37
CA GLN A 58 -1.80 6.06 -4.10
C GLN A 58 -2.44 7.26 -3.40
N ASN A 59 -2.50 7.21 -2.07
CA ASN A 59 -3.00 8.28 -1.22
C ASN A 59 -2.09 8.43 0.01
N PRO A 60 -1.70 9.65 0.42
CA PRO A 60 -0.77 9.82 1.54
C PRO A 60 -1.21 9.12 2.83
N THR A 61 -2.50 9.19 3.18
CA THR A 61 -3.06 8.52 4.37
C THR A 61 -2.79 7.02 4.32
N ASN A 62 -3.06 6.41 3.15
CA ASN A 62 -2.92 4.98 2.94
C ASN A 62 -1.46 4.56 2.91
N ASP A 63 -0.59 5.34 2.29
CA ASP A 63 0.84 5.05 2.19
C ASP A 63 1.53 5.11 3.56
N TYR A 64 1.13 6.02 4.45
CA TYR A 64 1.62 6.02 5.83
C TYR A 64 1.21 4.76 6.60
N VAL A 65 -0.03 4.29 6.42
CA VAL A 65 -0.50 3.03 7.03
C VAL A 65 0.23 1.82 6.43
N ALA A 66 0.41 1.78 5.11
CA ALA A 66 1.16 0.74 4.44
C ALA A 66 2.62 0.69 4.93
N ALA A 67 3.29 1.83 5.02
CA ALA A 67 4.65 1.92 5.56
C ALA A 67 4.75 1.46 7.02
N LYS A 68 3.72 1.74 7.85
CA LYS A 68 3.63 1.22 9.22
C LYS A 68 3.54 -0.31 9.24
N ILE A 69 2.66 -0.89 8.42
CA ILE A 69 2.51 -2.35 8.31
C ILE A 69 3.81 -3.00 7.83
N ALA A 70 4.46 -2.43 6.81
CA ALA A 70 5.73 -2.94 6.30
C ALA A 70 6.83 -2.97 7.38
N ASP A 71 6.97 -1.91 8.17
CA ASP A 71 7.96 -1.85 9.26
C ASP A 71 7.65 -2.83 10.41
N MET A 72 6.36 -3.03 10.73
CA MET A 72 5.93 -4.02 11.73
C MET A 72 6.25 -5.45 11.28
N GLU A 73 5.96 -5.80 10.03
CA GLU A 73 6.20 -7.13 9.46
C GLU A 73 7.66 -7.37 9.05
N GLY A 74 8.51 -6.34 9.07
CA GLY A 74 9.90 -6.42 8.61
C GLY A 74 10.06 -6.55 7.09
N GLY A 75 9.05 -6.13 6.32
CA GLY A 75 9.04 -6.14 4.87
C GLY A 75 9.65 -4.87 4.25
N THR A 76 9.92 -4.92 2.95
CA THR A 76 10.48 -3.77 2.20
C THR A 76 9.42 -2.73 1.82
N ALA A 77 8.18 -3.18 1.57
CA ALA A 77 7.06 -2.33 1.15
C ALA A 77 5.73 -3.03 1.44
N ALA A 78 4.65 -2.26 1.45
CA ALA A 78 3.29 -2.78 1.52
C ALA A 78 2.35 -1.91 0.68
N MET A 79 1.16 -2.43 0.39
CA MET A 79 0.10 -1.72 -0.31
C MET A 79 -1.24 -1.99 0.37
N LEU A 80 -2.06 -0.95 0.54
CA LEU A 80 -3.43 -1.13 0.99
C LEU A 80 -4.35 -1.41 -0.19
N THR A 81 -5.26 -2.36 0.00
CA THR A 81 -6.31 -2.67 -0.97
C THR A 81 -7.68 -2.47 -0.32
N SER A 82 -8.74 -2.51 -1.13
CA SER A 82 -10.11 -2.31 -0.65
C SER A 82 -10.61 -3.43 0.28
N SER A 83 -9.99 -4.62 0.25
CA SER A 83 -10.38 -5.77 1.07
C SER A 83 -9.28 -6.83 1.13
N GLY A 84 -9.35 -7.73 2.11
CA GLY A 84 -8.44 -8.88 2.16
C GLY A 84 -8.54 -9.81 0.94
N GLN A 85 -9.71 -9.92 0.29
CA GLN A 85 -9.84 -10.67 -0.96
C GLN A 85 -9.13 -9.98 -2.13
N ALA A 86 -9.21 -8.65 -2.22
CA ALA A 86 -8.43 -7.91 -3.22
C ALA A 86 -6.92 -8.08 -2.98
N ALA A 87 -6.47 -8.10 -1.72
CA ALA A 87 -5.07 -8.39 -1.38
C ALA A 87 -4.65 -9.80 -1.85
N ASN A 88 -5.44 -10.84 -1.55
CA ASN A 88 -5.16 -12.21 -2.01
C ASN A 88 -5.10 -12.28 -3.54
N PHE A 89 -6.06 -11.65 -4.21
CA PHE A 89 -6.13 -11.61 -5.67
C PHE A 89 -4.87 -10.95 -6.26
N PHE A 90 -4.54 -9.73 -5.85
CA PHE A 90 -3.38 -9.01 -6.37
C PHE A 90 -2.06 -9.73 -6.04
N ALA A 91 -1.92 -10.34 -4.86
CA ALA A 91 -0.70 -11.06 -4.49
C ALA A 91 -0.39 -12.23 -5.44
N VAL A 92 -1.43 -12.92 -5.93
CA VAL A 92 -1.28 -14.06 -6.84
C VAL A 92 -1.24 -13.62 -8.30
N PHE A 93 -2.20 -12.80 -8.75
CA PHE A 93 -2.33 -12.39 -10.15
C PHE A 93 -1.22 -11.45 -10.62
N ASN A 94 -0.48 -10.83 -9.70
CA ASN A 94 0.71 -10.05 -10.04
C ASN A 94 1.91 -10.92 -10.43
N ILE A 95 1.91 -12.22 -10.10
CA ILE A 95 3.03 -13.14 -10.37
C ILE A 95 2.65 -14.36 -11.22
N ALA A 96 1.36 -14.65 -11.35
CA ALA A 96 0.83 -15.76 -12.12
C ALA A 96 -0.05 -15.27 -13.27
N THR A 97 0.06 -15.93 -14.42
CA THR A 97 -0.64 -15.63 -15.66
C THR A 97 -1.36 -16.87 -16.20
N ALA A 98 -2.11 -16.73 -17.30
CA ALA A 98 -2.84 -17.83 -17.89
C ALA A 98 -1.89 -18.97 -18.33
N GLY A 99 -2.08 -20.16 -17.77
CA GLY A 99 -1.22 -21.32 -17.99
C GLY A 99 -0.30 -21.66 -16.81
N ASP A 100 -0.16 -20.75 -15.84
CA ASP A 100 0.58 -21.02 -14.61
C ASP A 100 -0.27 -21.80 -13.58
N HIS A 101 0.38 -22.29 -12.54
CA HIS A 101 -0.25 -23.04 -11.45
C HIS A 101 0.06 -22.41 -10.09
N VAL A 102 -0.94 -22.38 -9.20
CA VAL A 102 -0.80 -21.92 -7.81
C VAL A 102 -1.10 -23.09 -6.89
N VAL A 103 -0.14 -23.42 -6.01
CA VAL A 103 -0.33 -24.43 -4.97
C VAL A 103 -0.74 -23.74 -3.67
N ALA A 104 -1.89 -24.10 -3.13
CA ALA A 104 -2.42 -23.55 -1.89
C ALA A 104 -2.76 -24.66 -0.87
N SER A 105 -2.77 -24.30 0.41
CA SER A 105 -3.26 -25.19 1.46
C SER A 105 -4.74 -25.55 1.24
N SER A 106 -5.12 -26.79 1.55
CA SER A 106 -6.52 -27.24 1.51
C SER A 106 -7.38 -26.64 2.64
N SER A 107 -6.76 -25.98 3.62
CA SER A 107 -7.43 -25.42 4.79
C SER A 107 -7.20 -23.91 4.88
N ILE A 108 -7.78 -23.19 3.94
CA ILE A 108 -7.76 -21.71 3.87
C ILE A 108 -9.18 -21.15 4.01
N TYR A 109 -9.29 -19.84 4.20
CA TYR A 109 -10.59 -19.15 4.26
C TYR A 109 -11.44 -19.47 3.03
N GLY A 110 -12.74 -19.78 3.24
CA GLY A 110 -13.63 -20.27 2.16
C GLY A 110 -13.75 -19.32 0.96
N GLY A 111 -13.71 -18.01 1.17
CA GLY A 111 -13.68 -17.05 0.06
C GLY A 111 -12.39 -17.12 -0.77
N THR A 112 -11.24 -17.38 -0.13
CA THR A 112 -9.95 -17.55 -0.82
C THR A 112 -9.87 -18.90 -1.50
N TYR A 113 -10.43 -19.95 -0.90
CA TYR A 113 -10.63 -21.23 -1.58
C TYR A 113 -11.43 -21.04 -2.87
N ASN A 114 -12.59 -20.38 -2.78
CA ASN A 114 -13.41 -20.10 -3.95
C ASN A 114 -12.63 -19.28 -4.98
N LEU A 115 -11.91 -18.23 -4.57
CA LEU A 115 -11.09 -17.42 -5.49
C LEU A 115 -10.07 -18.22 -6.29
N PHE A 116 -9.45 -19.25 -5.70
CA PHE A 116 -8.42 -20.07 -6.36
C PHE A 116 -8.97 -21.32 -7.06
N HIS A 117 -10.21 -21.71 -6.78
CA HIS A 117 -10.80 -22.94 -7.31
C HIS A 117 -11.62 -22.75 -8.58
N VAL A 118 -12.13 -21.54 -8.85
CA VAL A 118 -12.72 -21.18 -10.15
C VAL A 118 -11.65 -20.96 -11.21
#